data_AF-A0A932P0U2-F1
#
_entry.id   AF-A0A932P0U2-F1
#
_cell.length_a   1.000
_cell.length_b   1.000
_cell.length_c   1.000
_cell.angle_alpha   90.00
_cell.angle_beta   90.00
_cell.angle_gamma   90.00
#
_symmetry.space_group_name_H-M   'P 1'
#
loop_
_entity.id
_entity.type
_entity.pdbx_description
1 polymer ?
#
loop_
_entity_poly.entity_id
_entity_poly.type
_entity_poly.pdbx_seq_one_letter_code
_entity_poly.pdbx_strand_id
1 'polypeptide(L)'
;MPENESETTDFDWRLTSFEGARREQLRRWAQLPLESILLAIEEMQEISQQLALTPAGVHGESARAANVKEPDTEYDKSDTL
;
A
#
# COMPACT_ATOMS: atom_id res chain seq x y z
N MET A 1 -16.88 -7.26 -38.40
CA MET A 1 -16.07 -6.99 -37.20
C MET A 1 -17.04 -6.89 -36.04
N PRO A 2 -17.00 -7.77 -35.03
CA PRO A 2 -17.84 -7.59 -33.85
C PRO A 2 -17.29 -6.41 -33.06
N GLU A 3 -18.17 -5.49 -32.66
CA GLU A 3 -17.80 -4.32 -31.88
C GLU A 3 -17.46 -4.78 -30.46
N ASN A 4 -16.27 -4.40 -29.99
CA ASN A 4 -15.83 -4.65 -28.63
C ASN A 4 -16.56 -3.65 -27.73
N GLU A 5 -17.77 -4.00 -27.29
CA GLU A 5 -18.49 -3.30 -26.24
C GLU A 5 -17.69 -3.46 -24.95
N SER A 6 -16.72 -2.56 -24.74
CA SER A 6 -16.05 -2.46 -23.46
C SER A 6 -17.10 -2.04 -22.45
N GLU A 7 -17.52 -2.96 -21.60
CA GLU A 7 -18.24 -2.68 -20.36
C GLU A 7 -17.38 -1.75 -19.51
N THR A 8 -17.40 -0.46 -19.82
CA THR A 8 -16.79 0.57 -19.00
C THR A 8 -17.70 0.72 -17.78
N THR A 9 -17.56 -0.22 -16.85
CA THR A 9 -18.03 -0.06 -15.48
C THR A 9 -17.46 1.27 -15.02
N ASP A 10 -18.34 2.24 -14.77
CA ASP A 10 -17.96 3.60 -14.43
C ASP A 10 -17.02 3.56 -13.21
N PHE A 11 -15.73 3.77 -13.45
CA PHE A 11 -14.70 3.51 -12.47
C PHE A 11 -14.62 4.72 -11.54
N ASP A 12 -15.05 4.56 -10.28
CA ASP A 12 -15.10 5.66 -9.33
C ASP A 12 -13.69 6.06 -8.87
N TRP A 13 -13.14 7.08 -9.54
CA TRP A 13 -11.87 7.72 -9.21
C TRP A 13 -11.81 8.30 -7.80
N ARG A 14 -12.93 8.44 -7.07
CA ARG A 14 -12.90 8.87 -5.65
C ARG A 14 -12.30 7.80 -4.75
N LEU A 15 -12.42 6.52 -5.13
CA LEU A 15 -11.86 5.36 -4.40
C LEU A 15 -10.34 5.21 -4.57
N THR A 16 -9.72 5.95 -5.49
CA THR A 16 -8.26 5.90 -5.69
C THR A 16 -7.50 6.83 -4.75
N SER A 17 -8.21 7.60 -3.92
CA SER A 17 -7.62 8.37 -2.83
C SER A 17 -7.59 7.55 -1.55
N PHE A 18 -6.61 7.79 -0.67
CA PHE A 18 -6.54 7.11 0.64
C PHE A 18 -7.82 7.31 1.46
N GLU A 19 -8.31 8.55 1.54
CA GLU A 19 -9.52 8.87 2.30
C GLU A 19 -10.77 8.23 1.68
N GLY A 20 -10.85 8.17 0.34
CA GLY A 20 -11.93 7.48 -0.36
C GLY A 20 -11.92 5.97 -0.12
N ALA A 21 -10.76 5.34 -0.26
CA ALA A 21 -10.58 3.91 0.04
C ALA A 21 -10.92 3.58 1.49
N ARG A 22 -10.48 4.42 2.44
CA ARG A 22 -10.80 4.27 3.87
C ARG A 22 -12.30 4.33 4.14
N ARG A 23 -13.02 5.31 3.57
CA ARG A 23 -14.48 5.43 3.73
C ARG A 23 -15.22 4.26 3.12
N GLU A 24 -14.83 3.83 1.93
CA GLU A 24 -15.45 2.70 1.25
C GLU A 24 -15.20 1.39 1.99
N GLN A 25 -14.00 1.20 2.53
CA GLN A 25 -13.71 0.06 3.41
C GLN A 25 -14.65 0.03 4.61
N LEU A 26 -14.80 1.15 5.33
CA LEU A 26 -15.72 1.24 6.47
C LEU A 26 -17.17 0.98 6.06
N ARG A 27 -17.62 1.50 4.90
CA ARG A 27 -18.96 1.25 4.38
C ARG A 27 -19.20 -0.24 4.12
N ARG A 28 -18.24 -0.94 3.51
CA ARG A 28 -18.33 -2.38 3.25
C ARG A 28 -18.30 -3.19 4.53
N TRP A 29 -17.42 -2.84 5.47
CA TRP A 29 -17.34 -3.50 6.77
C TRP A 29 -18.63 -3.38 7.58
N ALA A 30 -19.28 -2.21 7.55
CA ALA A 30 -20.56 -2.00 8.22
C ALA A 30 -21.71 -2.85 7.65
N GLN A 31 -21.55 -3.44 6.46
CA GLN A 31 -22.54 -4.31 5.82
C GLN A 31 -22.30 -5.80 6.09
N LEU A 32 -21.17 -6.17 6.71
CA LEU A 32 -20.85 -7.56 7.00
C LEU A 32 -21.61 -8.06 8.24
N PRO A 33 -22.00 -9.35 8.27
CA PRO A 33 -22.45 -9.98 9.49
C PRO A 33 -21.38 -9.92 10.58
N LEU A 34 -21.80 -9.78 11.84
CA LEU A 34 -20.88 -9.70 12.98
C LEU A 34 -19.92 -10.90 13.04
N GLU A 35 -20.42 -12.11 12.75
CA GLU A 35 -19.62 -13.33 12.71
C GLU A 35 -18.44 -13.23 11.71
N SER A 36 -18.69 -12.69 10.52
CA SER A 36 -17.64 -12.50 9.50
C SER A 36 -16.60 -11.46 9.94
N ILE A 37 -17.01 -10.43 10.67
CA ILE A 37 -16.10 -9.42 11.22
C ILE A 37 -15.21 -10.04 12.30
N LEU A 38 -15.78 -10.85 13.20
CA LEU A 38 -15.03 -11.52 14.26
C LEU A 38 -14.01 -12.50 13.70
N LEU A 39 -14.42 -13.36 12.75
CA LEU A 39 -13.54 -14.31 12.10
C LEU A 39 -12.35 -13.61 11.41
N ALA A 40 -12.59 -12.51 10.71
CA ALA A 40 -11.52 -11.73 10.09
C ALA A 40 -10.53 -11.14 11.11
N ILE A 41 -11.02 -10.67 12.26
CA ILE A 41 -10.16 -10.12 13.32
C ILE A 41 -9.30 -11.23 13.94
N GLU A 42 -9.87 -12.41 14.16
CA GLU A 42 -9.15 -13.57 14.69
C GLU A 42 -8.05 -14.04 13.72
N GLU A 43 -8.36 -14.15 12.42
CA GLU A 43 -7.37 -14.46 11.38
C GLU A 43 -6.24 -13.42 11.32
N MET A 44 -6.57 -12.12 11.42
CA MET A 44 -5.56 -11.06 11.46
C MET A 44 -4.67 -11.17 12.70
N GLN A 45 -5.21 -11.58 13.84
CA GLN A 45 -4.45 -11.83 15.06
C GLN A 45 -3.48 -13.01 14.87
N GLU A 46 -3.90 -14.10 14.23
CA GLU A 46 -3.03 -15.24 13.91
C GLU A 46 -1.88 -14.82 12.97
N ILE A 47 -2.19 -14.08 11.91
CA ILE A 47 -1.18 -13.55 10.97
C ILE A 47 -0.19 -12.65 11.71
N SER A 48 -0.66 -11.77 12.58
CA SER A 48 0.20 -10.89 13.37
C SER A 48 1.15 -11.68 14.27
N GLN A 49 0.71 -12.78 14.86
CA GLN A 49 1.56 -13.65 15.68
C GLN A 49 2.63 -14.35 14.83
N GLN A 50 2.25 -14.86 13.66
CA GLN A 50 3.19 -15.50 12.72
C GLN A 50 4.27 -14.52 12.25
N LEU A 51 3.86 -13.29 11.93
CA LEU A 51 4.79 -12.22 11.52
C LEU A 51 5.70 -11.79 12.68
N ALA A 52 5.20 -11.71 13.91
CA ALA A 52 6.01 -11.37 15.08
C ALA A 52 7.07 -12.43 15.43
N LEU A 53 6.79 -13.71 15.13
CA LEU A 53 7.73 -14.81 15.31
C LEU A 53 8.76 -14.93 14.18
N THR A 54 8.53 -14.25 13.06
CA THR A 54 9.47 -14.23 11.93
C THR A 54 10.53 -13.17 12.20
N PRO A 55 11.81 -13.52 12.45
CA PRO A 55 12.85 -12.52 12.68
C PRO A 55 12.95 -11.60 11.47
N ALA A 56 12.93 -10.29 11.70
CA ALA A 56 12.94 -9.22 10.70
C ALA A 56 14.18 -9.16 9.79
N GLY A 57 15.00 -10.22 9.73
CA GLY A 57 16.29 -10.25 9.05
C GLY A 57 16.41 -11.18 7.84
N VAL A 58 15.34 -11.87 7.39
CA VAL A 58 15.45 -12.84 6.27
C VAL A 58 14.85 -12.35 4.94
N HIS A 59 14.13 -11.22 4.93
CA HIS A 59 13.60 -10.63 3.70
C HIS A 59 13.90 -9.12 3.65
N GLY A 60 15.10 -8.75 3.20
CA GLY A 60 15.39 -7.34 2.91
C GLY A 60 16.84 -6.93 2.68
N GLU A 61 17.84 -7.79 2.91
CA GLU A 61 19.26 -7.47 2.67
C GLU A 61 19.81 -8.24 1.46
N SER A 62 19.21 -8.04 0.29
CA SER A 62 19.89 -8.31 -0.97
C SER A 62 19.26 -7.44 -2.05
N ALA A 63 20.07 -6.58 -2.67
CA ALA A 63 19.77 -5.70 -3.81
C ALA A 63 19.44 -4.21 -3.58
N ARG A 64 19.85 -3.57 -2.47
CA ARG A 64 19.94 -2.09 -2.43
C ARG A 64 21.23 -1.50 -1.84
N ALA A 65 22.18 -2.34 -1.43
CA ALA A 65 23.52 -1.91 -1.00
C ALA A 65 24.52 -1.75 -2.16
N ALA A 66 24.05 -1.51 -3.38
CA ALA A 66 24.91 -1.22 -4.51
C ALA A 66 24.52 0.14 -5.11
N ASN A 67 25.33 1.15 -4.77
CA ASN A 67 25.67 2.28 -5.62
C ASN A 67 24.75 3.52 -5.65
N VAL A 68 24.56 4.18 -4.50
CA VAL A 68 24.40 5.64 -4.50
C VAL A 68 25.61 6.23 -3.76
N LYS A 69 26.66 6.54 -4.52
CA LYS A 69 27.70 7.45 -4.06
C LYS A 69 27.08 8.84 -4.13
N GLU A 70 26.74 9.42 -2.98
CA GLU A 70 26.35 10.84 -2.90
C GLU A 70 27.41 11.67 -3.64
N PRO A 71 27.04 12.46 -4.67
CA PRO A 71 27.95 13.48 -5.14
C PRO A 71 27.98 14.59 -4.08
N ASP A 72 29.15 14.84 -3.52
CA ASP A 72 29.43 16.02 -2.71
C ASP A 72 29.09 17.28 -3.52
N THR A 73 27.86 17.78 -3.38
CA THR A 73 27.50 19.10 -3.92
C THR A 73 27.91 20.14 -2.89
N GLU A 74 29.19 20.50 -2.94
CA GLU A 74 29.72 21.75 -2.41
C GLU A 74 29.08 22.89 -3.21
N TYR A 75 28.04 23.51 -2.65
CA TYR A 75 27.45 24.72 -3.22
C TYR A 75 28.44 25.88 -3.05
N ASP A 76 29.21 26.15 -4.10
CA ASP A 76 30.01 27.36 -4.25
C ASP A 76 29.08 28.58 -4.26
N LYS A 77 29.10 29.35 -3.17
CA LYS A 77 28.43 30.65 -3.07
C LYS A 77 29.35 31.72 -3.65
N SER A 78 29.52 31.73 -4.96
CA SER A 78 30.15 32.85 -5.65
C SER A 78 29.46 33.15 -6.98
N ASP A 79 28.20 33.60 -6.89
CA ASP A 79 27.69 34.59 -7.85
C ASP A 79 26.36 35.19 -7.33
N THR A 80 26.47 36.32 -6.65
CA THR A 80 25.37 37.29 -6.62
C THR A 80 25.96 38.64 -7.01
N LEU A 81 25.61 39.06 -8.23
CA LEU A 81 25.80 40.39 -8.80
C LEU A 81 25.30 41.51 -7.87
#